data_AF-A0AAD5SI26-F1
#
_entry.id   AF-A0AAD5SI26-F1
#
_cell.length_a   1.000
_cell.length_b   1.000
_cell.length_c   1.000
_cell.angle_alpha   90.00
_cell.angle_beta   90.00
_cell.angle_gamma   90.00
#
_symmetry.space_group_name_H-M   'P 1'
#
loop_
_entity.id
_entity.type
_entity.pdbx_description
1 polymer ?
#
loop_
_entity_poly.entity_id
_entity_poly.type
_entity_poly.pdbx_seq_one_letter_code
_entity_poly.pdbx_strand_id
1 'polypeptide(L)' 'MLKLKWGHEYKGHLVSVDSYMNMQLANTEEFIDGASTGILGEVLVRCNNILYVRQLPEVDEAGDDPMQE' A
#
# COMPACT_ATOMS: atom_id res chain seq x y z
N MET A 1 3.12 -1.53 -1.86
CA MET A 1 2.25 -0.51 -2.46
C MET A 1 1.68 -1.03 -3.77
N LEU A 2 0.39 -0.84 -3.96
CA LEU A 2 -0.36 -1.22 -5.14
C LEU A 2 -1.00 0.04 -5.72
N LYS A 3 -0.77 0.33 -7.01
CA LYS A 3 -1.39 1.47 -7.68
C LYS A 3 -2.50 1.00 -8.61
N LEU A 4 -3.66 1.64 -8.51
CA LEU A 4 -4.77 1.41 -9.43
C LEU A 4 -4.61 2.26 -10.70
N LYS A 5 -5.27 1.80 -11.79
CA LYS A 5 -5.33 2.52 -13.07
C LYS A 5 -5.89 3.94 -12.96
N TRP A 6 -6.68 4.20 -11.92
CA TRP A 6 -7.41 5.44 -11.71
C TRP A 6 -6.68 6.42 -10.78
N GLY A 7 -5.42 6.14 -10.40
CA GLY A 7 -4.59 7.04 -9.58
C GLY A 7 -4.60 6.74 -8.08
N HIS A 8 -5.59 6.01 -7.59
CA HIS A 8 -5.65 5.54 -6.21
C HIS A 8 -4.48 4.59 -5.88
N GLU A 9 -3.91 4.74 -4.69
CA GLU A 9 -2.81 3.91 -4.21
C GLU A 9 -3.20 3.24 -2.90
N TYR A 10 -2.91 1.95 -2.78
CA TYR A 10 -3.10 1.17 -1.56
C TYR A 10 -1.74 0.78 -1.00
N LYS A 11 -1.52 1.08 0.28
CA LYS A 11 -0.35 0.62 1.03
C LYS A 11 -0.83 -0.32 2.12
N GLY A 12 -0.31 -1.53 2.17
CA GLY A 12 -0.71 -2.54 3.14
C GLY A 12 0.17 -3.77 3.01
N HIS A 13 -0.06 -4.75 3.88
CA HIS A 13 0.63 -6.02 3.87
C HIS A 13 -0.07 -6.99 2.93
N LEU A 14 0.68 -7.56 1.98
CA LEU A 14 0.16 -8.57 1.08
C LEU A 14 -0.06 -9.88 1.84
N VAL A 15 -1.31 -10.32 1.95
CA VAL A 15 -1.70 -11.56 2.64
C VAL A 15 -1.68 -12.73 1.67
N SER A 16 -2.35 -12.57 0.53
CA SER A 16 -2.50 -13.65 -0.46
C SER A 16 -2.71 -13.09 -1.86
N VAL A 17 -2.40 -13.91 -2.86
CA VAL A 17 -2.61 -13.64 -4.29
C VAL A 17 -3.14 -14.90 -4.96
N ASP A 18 -4.03 -14.75 -5.94
CA ASP A 18 -4.51 -15.87 -6.77
C ASP A 18 -3.86 -15.90 -8.17
N SER A 19 -4.17 -16.93 -8.98
CA SER A 19 -3.65 -17.08 -10.35
C SER A 19 -4.12 -15.99 -11.32
N TYR A 20 -5.17 -15.25 -10.97
CA TYR A 20 -5.66 -14.12 -11.75
C TYR A 20 -5.06 -12.79 -11.30
N MET A 21 -4.19 -12.80 -10.28
CA MET A 21 -3.62 -11.62 -9.62
C MET A 21 -4.65 -10.76 -8.88
N ASN A 22 -5.73 -11.35 -8.36
CA ASN A 22 -6.47 -10.71 -7.29
C ASN A 22 -5.60 -10.72 -6.02
N MET A 23 -5.57 -9.61 -5.29
CA MET A 23 -4.66 -9.43 -4.16
C MET A 23 -5.42 -9.09 -2.90
N GLN A 24 -5.13 -9.81 -1.82
CA GLN A 24 -5.63 -9.54 -0.49
C GLN A 24 -4.58 -8.76 0.30
N LEU A 25 -4.97 -7.59 0.81
CA LEU A 25 -4.14 -6.71 1.61
C LEU A 25 -4.72 -6.60 3.03
N ALA A 26 -3.86 -6.64 4.04
CA ALA A 26 -4.19 -6.36 5.43
C ALA A 26 -3.55 -5.04 5.89
N ASN A 27 -4.16 -4.39 6.90
CA ASN A 27 -3.78 -3.07 7.41
C ASN A 27 -3.58 -2.05 6.27
N THR A 28 -4.52 -2.05 5.33
CA THR A 28 -4.46 -1.25 4.12
C THR A 28 -4.84 0.19 4.43
N GLU A 29 -4.01 1.12 3.99
CA GLU A 29 -4.25 2.55 3.97
C GLU A 29 -4.42 3.01 2.52
N GLU A 30 -5.43 3.83 2.29
CA GLU A 30 -5.72 4.41 0.98
C GLU A 30 -5.06 5.78 0.83
N PHE A 31 -4.47 5.99 -0.34
CA PHE A 31 -3.86 7.24 -0.75
C PHE A 31 -4.52 7.73 -2.04
N ILE A 32 -5.05 8.95 -2.01
CA ILE A 32 -5.60 9.65 -3.18
C ILE A 32 -4.77 10.93 -3.37
N ASP A 33 -4.22 11.12 -4.58
CA ASP A 33 -3.38 12.27 -4.92
C ASP A 33 -2.20 12.51 -3.94
N GLY A 34 -1.66 11.43 -3.38
CA GLY A 34 -0.55 11.46 -2.43
C GLY A 34 -0.94 11.74 -0.97
N ALA A 35 -2.21 12.04 -0.69
CA ALA A 35 -2.73 12.21 0.66
C ALA A 35 -3.35 10.90 1.17
N SER A 36 -3.07 10.55 2.43
CA SER A 36 -3.77 9.45 3.10
C SER A 36 -5.22 9.84 3.35
N THR A 37 -6.17 9.06 2.84
CA THR A 37 -7.60 9.24 3.08
C THR A 37 -8.09 8.45 4.28
N GLY A 38 -7.37 7.41 4.68
CA GLY A 38 -7.64 6.64 5.89
C GLY A 38 -7.26 5.17 5.81
N ILE A 39 -7.41 4.49 6.94
CA ILE A 39 -7.17 3.05 7.09
C ILE A 39 -8.45 2.29 6.73
N LEU A 40 -8.36 1.45 5.70
CA LEU A 40 -9.42 0.53 5.26
C LEU A 40 -9.36 -0.82 5.99
N GLY A 41 -8.18 -1.22 6.47
CA GLY A 41 -7.98 -2.52 7.11
C GLY A 41 -7.79 -3.64 6.08
N GLU A 42 -8.71 -4.59 6.00
CA GLU A 42 -8.64 -5.71 5.06
C GLU A 42 -9.31 -5.39 3.72
N VAL A 43 -8.57 -5.51 2.62
CA VAL A 43 -9.03 -5.14 1.27
C VAL A 43 -8.70 -6.23 0.28
N LEU A 44 -9.68 -6.56 -0.58
CA LEU A 44 -9.48 -7.41 -1.75
C LEU A 44 -9.48 -6.54 -3.02
N VAL A 45 -8.35 -6.50 -3.71
CA VAL A 45 -8.20 -5.76 -4.97
C VAL A 45 -8.32 -6.71 -6.15
N ARG A 46 -9.25 -6.41 -7.06
CA ARG A 46 -9.44 -7.16 -8.30
C ARG A 46 -8.33 -6.86 -9.31
N CYS A 47 -7.81 -7.90 -9.94
CA CYS A 47 -6.66 -7.84 -10.84
C CYS A 47 -6.78 -6.83 -11.97
N ASN A 48 -7.98 -6.65 -12.54
CA ASN A 48 -8.21 -5.78 -13.69
C ASN A 48 -8.04 -4.29 -13.37
N ASN A 49 -8.04 -3.91 -12.09
CA ASN A 49 -7.86 -2.52 -11.65
C ASN A 49 -6.39 -2.19 -11.32
N ILE A 50 -5.53 -3.20 -11.19
CA ILE A 50 -4.13 -3.03 -10.83
C ILE A 50 -3.35 -2.48 -12.02
N LEU A 51 -2.58 -1.41 -11.79
CA LEU A 51 -1.63 -0.86 -12.76
C LEU A 51 -0.23 -1.44 -12.52
N TYR A 52 0.27 -1.34 -11.28
CA TYR A 52 1.52 -1.96 -10.87
C TYR A 52 1.53 -2.24 -9.36
N VAL A 53 2.45 -3.11 -8.96
CA VAL A 53 2.79 -3.38 -7.57
C VAL A 53 4.26 -3.09 -7.36
N ARG A 54 4.59 -2.45 -6.24
CA ARG A 54 5.97 -2.24 -5.81
C ARG A 54 6.14 -2.56 -4.33
N GLN A 55 7.31 -3.10 -3.99
CA GLN A 55 7.74 -3.20 -2.60
C GLN A 55 7.94 -1.78 -2.04
N LEU A 56 7.55 -1.58 -0.79
CA LEU A 56 7.92 -0.37 -0.05
C LEU A 56 9.26 -0.64 0.62
N PRO A 57 10.14 0.38 0.74
CA PRO A 57 11.32 0.24 1.58
C PRO A 57 10.87 -0.16 2.99
N GLU A 58 11.59 -1.08 3.62
CA GLU A 58 11.41 -1.38 5.03
C GLU A 58 11.68 -0.08 5.79
N VAL A 59 10.63 0.46 6.42
CA VAL A 59 10.79 1.58 7.33
C VAL A 59 11.12 0.93 8.66
N ASP A 60 12.40 0.84 8.98
CA ASP A 60 12.81 0.59 10.36
C ASP A 60 12.24 1.76 11.18
N GLU A 61 11.26 1.48 12.04
CA GLU A 61 10.87 2.42 13.09
C GLU A 61 12.01 2.52 14.10
N ALA A 62 12.98 3.39 13.83
CA ALA A 62 13.93 3.92 14.80
C ALA A 62 14.29 5.35 14.42
N GLY A 63 13.83 6.30 15.24
CA GLY A 63 14.17 7.71 15.10
C GLY A 63 15.63 8.00 15.39
N ASP A 64 16.14 9.04 14.75
CA ASP A 64 17.20 9.88 15.30
C ASP A 64 16.88 11.32 14.90
N ASP A 65 16.52 12.12 15.90
CA ASP A 65 16.57 13.58 15.84
C ASP A 65 17.92 14.00 15.26
N PRO A 66 17.99 15.06 14.41
CA PRO A 66 19.28 15.64 14.09
C PRO A 66 19.88 16.19 15.38
N MET A 67 20.91 15.50 15.89
CA MET A 67 21.74 15.96 17.00
C MET A 67 22.27 17.35 16.62
N GLN A 68 21.71 18.40 17.24
CA GLN A 68 22.28 19.74 17.22
C GLN A 68 23.35 19.80 18.31
N GLU A 69 24.60 19.92 17.91
CA GLU A 69 25.65 20.61 18.67
C GLU A 69 26.53 21.41 17.70
#